data_AF-A0A2A2TP98-F1
#
_entry.id   AF-A0A2A2TP98-F1
#
_cell.length_a   1.000
_cell.length_b   1.000
_cell.length_c   1.000
_cell.angle_alpha   90.00
_cell.angle_beta   90.00
_cell.angle_gamma   90.00
#
_symmetry.space_group_name_H-M   'P 1'
#
loop_
_entity.id
_entity.type
_entity.pdbx_description
1 polymer ?
#
loop_
_entity_poly.entity_id
_entity_poly.type
_entity_poly.pdbx_seq_one_letter_code
_entity_poly.pdbx_strand_id
1 'polypeptide(L)'
;MTDYIKRIQSRISSKGAKIARSELIEQIKVFGFDPENLSDELTDLITTKLLDKFINFTREPDNNLLISDLNDTPSDSNHRDEKIKDYAEIDKNNLRIPAPDSEIDKNNSSEIVVGEGKKHELITAQASCLGIELSEVEVVDLASEIKDDFLDYESFIEEIVGVIVTYNDNRTSGLEQKIKDAREHIESRRKQLNKTLVGEFAEMNNFFRQGEAKRKELSKVIAAAFKT
;
A
#
# COMPACT_ATOMS: atom_id res chain seq x y z
N MET A 1 3.61 -3.21 -40.32
CA MET A 1 4.37 -3.23 -39.05
C MET A 1 3.59 -2.39 -38.06
N THR A 2 3.00 -3.04 -37.04
CA THR A 2 2.13 -2.36 -36.07
C THR A 2 3.00 -1.57 -35.11
N ASP A 3 2.81 -0.26 -35.02
CA ASP A 3 3.54 0.59 -34.06
C ASP A 3 2.87 0.45 -32.69
N TYR A 4 3.23 -0.62 -31.96
CA TYR A 4 2.63 -0.97 -30.67
C TYR A 4 2.77 0.16 -29.65
N ILE A 5 3.87 0.91 -29.69
CA ILE A 5 4.09 2.09 -28.83
C ILE A 5 3.02 3.16 -29.09
N LYS A 6 2.66 3.45 -30.35
CA LYS A 6 1.56 4.37 -30.66
C LYS A 6 0.21 3.84 -30.18
N ARG A 7 -0.02 2.53 -30.24
CA ARG A 7 -1.26 1.90 -29.76
C ARG A 7 -1.41 2.03 -28.24
N ILE A 8 -0.32 1.79 -27.50
CA ILE A 8 -0.25 2.00 -26.04
C ILE A 8 -0.48 3.48 -25.72
N GLN A 9 0.22 4.39 -26.40
CA GLN A 9 0.10 5.83 -26.20
C GLN A 9 -1.34 6.33 -26.45
N SER A 10 -1.98 5.86 -27.51
CA SER A 10 -3.37 6.18 -27.85
C SER A 10 -4.34 5.72 -26.76
N ARG A 11 -4.18 4.49 -26.25
CA ARG A 11 -5.04 3.93 -25.19
C ARG A 11 -4.84 4.58 -23.83
N ILE A 12 -3.65 5.06 -23.53
CA ILE A 12 -3.40 5.80 -22.29
C ILE A 12 -3.95 7.23 -22.41
N SER A 13 -3.75 7.86 -23.58
CA SER A 13 -4.31 9.19 -23.87
C SER A 13 -5.83 9.19 -23.85
N SER A 14 -6.49 8.14 -24.34
CA SER A 14 -7.96 8.03 -24.31
C SER A 14 -8.52 7.86 -22.90
N LYS A 15 -7.70 7.44 -21.93
CA LYS A 15 -8.08 7.31 -20.53
C LYS A 15 -7.66 8.51 -19.65
N GLY A 16 -7.08 9.55 -20.24
CA GLY A 16 -6.86 10.85 -19.58
C GLY A 16 -5.43 11.19 -19.21
N ALA A 17 -4.44 10.32 -19.51
CA ALA A 17 -3.03 10.61 -19.27
C ALA A 17 -2.27 10.87 -20.59
N LYS A 18 -1.63 12.04 -20.71
CA LYS A 18 -0.79 12.39 -21.87
C LYS A 18 0.66 12.08 -21.54
N ILE A 19 1.23 11.06 -22.19
CA ILE A 19 2.62 10.62 -21.96
C ILE A 19 3.41 10.78 -23.25
N ALA A 20 4.63 11.29 -23.14
CA ALA A 20 5.55 11.39 -24.26
C ALA A 20 6.03 10.00 -24.71
N ARG A 21 6.34 9.86 -26.00
CA ARG A 21 6.79 8.57 -26.56
C ARG A 21 8.10 8.08 -25.94
N SER A 22 9.03 8.99 -25.67
CA SER A 22 10.31 8.69 -25.01
C SER A 22 10.11 8.14 -23.60
N GLU A 23 9.19 8.76 -22.85
CA GLU A 23 8.85 8.34 -21.49
C GLU A 23 8.13 6.99 -21.47
N LEU A 24 7.24 6.72 -22.45
CA LEU A 24 6.65 5.38 -22.62
C LEU A 24 7.70 4.29 -22.84
N ILE A 25 8.69 4.56 -23.70
CA ILE A 25 9.77 3.59 -23.99
C ILE A 25 10.60 3.31 -22.74
N GLU A 26 10.91 4.33 -21.96
CA GLU A 26 11.63 4.20 -20.70
C GLU A 26 10.85 3.35 -19.69
N GLN A 27 9.54 3.61 -19.54
CA GLN A 27 8.70 2.84 -18.61
C GLN A 27 8.52 1.39 -19.04
N ILE A 28 8.41 1.12 -20.35
CA ILE A 28 8.35 -0.25 -20.88
C ILE A 28 9.63 -1.01 -20.52
N LYS A 29 10.80 -0.37 -20.62
CA LYS A 29 12.08 -0.95 -20.20
C LYS A 29 12.16 -1.18 -18.69
N VAL A 30 11.65 -0.25 -17.88
CA VAL A 30 11.56 -0.40 -16.41
C VAL A 30 10.71 -1.62 -16.02
N PHE A 31 9.68 -1.92 -16.80
CA PHE A 31 8.86 -3.13 -16.62
C PHE A 31 9.50 -4.42 -17.15
N GLY A 32 10.74 -4.37 -17.65
CA GLY A 32 11.48 -5.52 -18.17
C GLY A 32 11.07 -5.94 -19.59
N PHE A 33 10.35 -5.10 -20.32
CA PHE A 33 9.92 -5.41 -21.68
C PHE A 33 10.79 -4.71 -22.73
N ASP A 34 11.02 -5.40 -23.85
CA ASP A 34 11.70 -4.81 -25.00
C ASP A 34 10.69 -4.03 -25.88
N PRO A 35 10.84 -2.71 -26.03
CA PRO A 35 9.95 -1.89 -26.85
C PRO A 35 9.97 -2.26 -28.36
N GLU A 36 11.01 -2.96 -28.83
CA GLU A 36 11.14 -3.38 -30.22
C GLU A 36 10.48 -4.75 -30.50
N ASN A 37 10.23 -5.55 -29.46
CA ASN A 37 9.69 -6.90 -29.56
C ASN A 37 8.35 -7.06 -28.82
N LEU A 38 7.41 -6.15 -29.10
CA LEU A 38 6.07 -6.17 -28.52
C LEU A 38 5.11 -7.08 -29.31
N SER A 39 4.36 -7.90 -28.60
CA SER A 39 3.21 -8.67 -29.14
C SER A 39 1.89 -8.01 -28.75
N ASP A 40 0.79 -8.40 -29.39
CA ASP A 40 -0.56 -7.90 -29.05
C ASP A 40 -0.94 -8.20 -27.58
N GLU A 41 -0.62 -9.38 -27.08
CA GLU A 41 -0.88 -9.78 -25.68
C GLU A 41 -0.06 -8.96 -24.68
N LEU A 42 1.22 -8.74 -24.98
CA LEU A 42 2.10 -7.90 -24.17
C LEU A 42 1.65 -6.43 -24.20
N THR A 43 1.12 -5.98 -25.33
CA THR A 43 0.61 -4.62 -25.50
C THR A 43 -0.56 -4.34 -24.54
N ASP A 44 -1.49 -5.28 -24.38
CA ASP A 44 -2.62 -5.15 -23.44
C ASP A 44 -2.15 -5.19 -21.98
N LEU A 45 -1.21 -6.08 -21.64
CA LEU A 45 -0.62 -6.18 -20.30
C LEU A 45 0.14 -4.91 -19.91
N ILE A 46 1.02 -4.43 -20.79
CA ILE A 46 1.81 -3.20 -20.61
C ILE A 46 0.89 -1.99 -20.52
N THR A 47 -0.15 -1.92 -21.37
CA THR A 47 -1.15 -0.85 -21.27
C THR A 47 -1.81 -0.86 -19.89
N THR A 48 -2.17 -2.03 -19.36
CA THR A 48 -2.80 -2.13 -18.03
C THR A 48 -1.86 -1.67 -16.90
N LYS A 49 -0.60 -2.13 -16.91
CA LYS A 49 0.42 -1.71 -15.93
C LYS A 49 0.73 -0.20 -16.01
N LEU A 50 0.81 0.35 -17.21
CA LEU A 50 1.02 1.79 -17.42
C LEU A 50 -0.20 2.60 -17.00
N LEU A 51 -1.42 2.14 -17.29
CA LEU A 51 -2.64 2.81 -16.82
C LEU A 51 -2.71 2.82 -15.29
N ASP A 52 -2.35 1.73 -14.62
CA ASP A 52 -2.26 1.71 -13.16
C ASP A 52 -1.23 2.73 -12.66
N LYS A 53 -0.02 2.73 -13.23
CA LYS A 53 1.03 3.69 -12.86
C LYS A 53 0.69 5.16 -13.13
N PHE A 54 0.05 5.48 -14.26
CA PHE A 54 -0.18 6.86 -14.70
C PHE A 54 -1.56 7.41 -14.34
N ILE A 55 -2.58 6.56 -14.22
CA ILE A 55 -3.96 6.94 -13.90
C ILE A 55 -4.29 6.72 -12.43
N ASN A 56 -3.86 5.62 -11.81
CA ASN A 56 -4.11 5.43 -10.38
C ASN A 56 -3.18 6.28 -9.50
N PHE A 57 -2.12 6.87 -10.07
CA PHE A 57 -1.36 7.93 -9.41
C PHE A 57 -1.99 9.34 -9.57
N THR A 58 -2.92 9.52 -10.51
CA THR A 58 -3.61 10.82 -10.75
C THR A 58 -5.10 10.82 -10.40
N ARG A 59 -5.69 9.68 -10.00
CA ARG A 59 -7.03 9.61 -9.44
C ARG A 59 -6.99 9.77 -7.92
N GLU A 60 -7.52 10.89 -7.44
CA GLU A 60 -8.22 10.91 -6.15
C GLU A 60 -9.12 9.67 -6.08
N PRO A 61 -9.18 8.95 -4.94
CA PRO A 61 -10.05 7.79 -4.84
C PRO A 61 -11.50 8.28 -4.98
N ASP A 62 -12.17 7.83 -6.05
CA ASP A 62 -13.60 7.96 -6.22
C ASP A 62 -14.27 7.28 -5.01
N ASN A 63 -14.71 8.11 -4.07
CA ASN A 63 -15.64 7.78 -3.01
C ASN A 63 -16.93 7.29 -3.63
N ASN A 64 -17.10 5.98 -3.71
CA ASN A 64 -18.39 5.33 -3.59
C ASN A 64 -18.16 3.84 -3.41
N LEU A 65 -18.08 3.39 -2.16
CA LEU A 65 -18.65 2.13 -1.68
C LEU A 65 -18.51 2.07 -0.15
N LEU A 66 -19.66 1.96 0.51
CA LEU A 66 -19.89 1.51 1.90
C LEU A 66 -19.46 2.45 3.04
N ILE A 67 -20.27 3.49 3.27
CA ILE A 67 -20.63 3.88 4.64
C ILE A 67 -21.87 3.06 4.99
N SER A 68 -21.68 1.95 5.68
CA SER A 68 -22.75 1.31 6.46
C SER A 68 -22.22 1.04 7.85
N ASP A 69 -22.73 1.85 8.78
CA ASP A 69 -22.99 1.52 10.18
C ASP A 69 -21.85 0.94 11.01
N LEU A 70 -21.09 1.81 11.66
CA LEU A 70 -20.59 1.55 13.01
C LEU A 70 -20.88 2.77 13.87
N ASN A 71 -22.09 2.76 14.45
CA ASN A 71 -22.47 3.63 15.55
C ASN A 71 -21.59 3.35 16.77
N ASP A 72 -21.18 4.44 17.41
CA ASP A 72 -20.70 4.50 18.78
C ASP A 72 -21.60 3.72 19.75
N THR A 73 -20.99 2.99 20.69
CA THR A 73 -21.23 3.11 22.16
C THR A 73 -20.27 2.21 22.95
N PRO A 74 -20.07 2.44 24.26
CA PRO A 74 -18.73 2.53 24.86
C PRO A 74 -18.37 1.37 25.81
N SER A 75 -17.08 1.34 26.14
CA SER A 75 -16.47 0.90 27.41
C SER A 75 -17.43 0.43 28.52
N ASP A 76 -17.27 -0.81 29.00
CA ASP A 76 -16.68 -1.16 30.31
C ASP A 76 -17.12 -2.57 30.80
N SER A 77 -16.32 -3.13 31.71
CA SER A 77 -16.58 -4.22 32.67
C SER A 77 -16.07 -5.66 32.39
N ASN A 78 -14.88 -5.90 32.95
CA ASN A 78 -14.55 -6.97 33.91
C ASN A 78 -15.49 -8.19 34.05
N HIS A 79 -14.95 -9.38 33.73
CA HIS A 79 -15.07 -10.68 34.44
C HIS A 79 -14.51 -11.78 33.53
N ARG A 80 -13.86 -12.87 33.95
CA ARG A 80 -13.33 -13.39 35.21
C ARG A 80 -12.53 -14.64 34.82
N ASP A 81 -11.56 -15.02 35.66
CA ASP A 81 -10.87 -16.30 35.65
C ASP A 81 -11.78 -17.49 35.31
N GLU A 82 -11.34 -18.38 34.41
CA GLU A 82 -11.64 -19.80 34.55
C GLU A 82 -10.43 -20.66 34.12
N LYS A 83 -10.02 -21.47 35.09
CA LYS A 83 -9.05 -22.57 35.00
C LYS A 83 -9.52 -23.63 34.00
N ILE A 84 -8.58 -24.16 33.21
CA ILE A 84 -8.68 -25.56 32.75
C ILE A 84 -7.35 -26.25 33.06
N LYS A 85 -7.45 -27.29 33.89
CA LYS A 85 -6.39 -28.24 34.25
C LYS A 85 -6.43 -29.46 33.32
N ASP A 86 -5.24 -29.99 33.05
CA ASP A 86 -4.85 -31.41 32.87
C ASP A 86 -5.80 -32.40 32.20
N TYR A 87 -5.38 -32.88 31.02
CA TYR A 87 -5.21 -34.31 30.67
C TYR A 87 -3.99 -34.39 29.72
N ALA A 88 -2.85 -34.92 30.16
CA ALA A 88 -2.42 -36.32 30.15
C ALA A 88 -1.72 -36.77 28.84
N GLU A 89 -0.41 -36.95 28.96
CA GLU A 89 0.46 -37.99 28.35
C GLU A 89 0.30 -38.29 26.85
N ILE A 90 1.21 -37.73 26.03
CA ILE A 90 1.57 -38.31 24.74
C ILE A 90 2.83 -39.17 24.93
N ASP A 91 2.59 -40.47 24.77
CA ASP A 91 3.51 -41.60 24.76
C ASP A 91 4.72 -41.37 23.85
N LYS A 92 5.93 -41.42 24.43
CA LYS A 92 7.22 -41.19 23.76
C LYS A 92 7.77 -42.42 23.03
N ASN A 93 6.96 -43.43 22.72
CA ASN A 93 7.43 -44.68 22.14
C ASN A 93 6.69 -45.05 20.85
N ASN A 94 7.00 -44.40 19.71
CA ASN A 94 6.97 -45.04 18.38
C ASN A 94 7.39 -44.10 17.22
N LEU A 95 8.69 -43.83 17.10
CA LEU A 95 9.29 -43.55 15.79
C LEU A 95 10.71 -44.12 15.75
N ARG A 96 10.80 -45.45 15.64
CA ARG A 96 12.04 -46.18 15.42
C ARG A 96 12.44 -46.04 13.95
N ILE A 97 13.26 -45.05 13.64
CA ILE A 97 14.00 -44.96 12.38
C ILE A 97 15.27 -45.83 12.55
N PRO A 98 15.60 -46.75 11.62
CA PRO A 98 16.79 -47.57 11.74
C PRO A 98 18.04 -46.71 11.55
N ALA A 99 18.93 -46.75 12.55
CA ALA A 99 20.25 -46.14 12.49
C ALA A 99 21.10 -46.83 11.40
N PRO A 100 21.76 -46.08 10.50
CA PRO A 100 23.04 -46.51 9.99
C PRO A 100 24.12 -46.09 10.99
N ASP A 101 24.84 -47.07 11.50
CA ASP A 101 26.11 -46.86 12.19
C ASP A 101 27.07 -46.13 11.26
N SER A 102 27.38 -44.89 11.59
CA SER A 102 28.60 -44.24 11.15
C SER A 102 29.02 -43.26 12.25
N GLU A 103 30.12 -43.61 12.91
CA GLU A 103 30.91 -42.73 13.74
C GLU A 103 31.12 -41.40 13.00
N ILE A 104 30.51 -40.31 13.49
CA ILE A 104 30.86 -38.97 13.05
C ILE A 104 31.72 -38.35 14.15
N ASP A 105 33.01 -38.28 13.85
CA ASP A 105 34.02 -37.46 14.49
C ASP A 105 33.44 -36.09 14.87
N LYS A 106 33.28 -35.84 16.17
CA LYS A 106 33.07 -34.51 16.75
C LYS A 106 34.39 -33.73 16.70
N ASN A 107 34.82 -33.29 15.53
CA ASN A 107 35.96 -32.39 15.42
C ASN A 107 36.09 -31.64 14.09
N ASN A 108 34.98 -31.18 13.51
CA ASN A 108 35.03 -30.11 12.51
C ASN A 108 33.96 -29.08 12.86
N SER A 109 34.39 -27.84 13.07
CA SER A 109 33.54 -26.65 13.15
C SER A 109 32.55 -26.69 11.99
N SER A 110 31.29 -27.02 12.30
CA SER A 110 30.24 -27.25 11.31
C SER A 110 29.70 -25.90 10.87
N GLU A 111 30.50 -25.19 10.08
CA GLU A 111 30.07 -24.00 9.36
C GLU A 111 29.00 -24.43 8.35
N ILE A 112 27.75 -24.01 8.59
CA ILE A 112 26.61 -24.31 7.73
C ILE A 112 26.65 -23.27 6.61
N VAL A 113 27.10 -23.69 5.43
CA VAL A 113 27.01 -22.89 4.19
C VAL A 113 25.66 -23.16 3.54
N VAL A 114 24.76 -22.17 3.53
CA VAL A 114 23.42 -22.30 2.95
C VAL A 114 23.38 -21.65 1.57
N GLY A 115 23.08 -22.44 0.53
CA GLY A 115 22.88 -21.92 -0.83
C GLY A 115 21.59 -21.09 -0.96
N GLU A 116 21.61 -20.06 -1.82
CA GLU A 116 20.55 -19.07 -2.01
C GLU A 116 19.15 -19.68 -2.19
N GLY A 117 19.00 -20.75 -2.98
CA GLY A 117 17.71 -21.40 -3.20
C GLY A 117 17.06 -21.93 -1.92
N LYS A 118 17.86 -22.48 -0.99
CA LYS A 118 17.37 -22.95 0.31
C LYS A 118 16.98 -21.78 1.23
N LYS A 119 17.68 -20.64 1.13
CA LYS A 119 17.30 -19.42 1.85
C LYS A 119 15.94 -18.92 1.38
N HIS A 120 15.70 -18.88 0.08
CA HIS A 120 14.43 -18.39 -0.49
C HIS A 120 13.24 -19.24 -0.03
N GLU A 121 13.37 -20.58 -0.11
CA GLU A 121 12.33 -21.51 0.35
C GLU A 121 12.06 -21.34 1.84
N LEU A 122 13.12 -21.20 2.64
CA LEU A 122 13.00 -21.08 4.08
C LEU A 122 12.41 -19.75 4.51
N ILE A 123 12.82 -18.63 3.90
CA ILE A 123 12.22 -17.30 4.13
C ILE A 123 10.73 -17.33 3.78
N THR A 124 10.38 -17.92 2.64
CA THR A 124 8.98 -18.05 2.22
C THR A 124 8.16 -18.88 3.21
N ALA A 125 8.71 -20.02 3.64
CA ALA A 125 8.06 -20.90 4.61
C ALA A 125 7.89 -20.21 5.98
N GLN A 126 8.94 -19.55 6.48
CA GLN A 126 8.90 -18.86 7.77
C GLN A 126 7.97 -17.64 7.73
N ALA A 127 7.98 -16.86 6.65
CA ALA A 127 7.05 -15.75 6.48
C ALA A 127 5.59 -16.23 6.44
N SER A 128 5.33 -17.32 5.73
CA SER A 128 4.00 -17.95 5.71
C SER A 128 3.57 -18.43 7.10
N CYS A 129 4.47 -19.04 7.89
CA CYS A 129 4.21 -19.43 9.28
C CYS A 129 3.89 -18.23 10.18
N LEU A 130 4.50 -17.07 9.92
CA LEU A 130 4.24 -15.81 10.63
C LEU A 130 2.99 -15.08 10.11
N GLY A 131 2.32 -15.60 9.08
CA GLY A 131 1.17 -14.96 8.44
C GLY A 131 1.54 -13.73 7.61
N ILE A 132 2.82 -13.60 7.21
CA ILE A 132 3.34 -12.51 6.39
C ILE A 132 3.39 -12.99 4.94
N GLU A 133 2.65 -12.30 4.08
CA GLU A 133 2.70 -12.53 2.63
C GLU A 133 3.85 -11.71 2.02
N LEU A 134 4.87 -12.42 1.56
CA LEU A 134 5.99 -11.86 0.82
C LEU A 134 5.85 -12.19 -0.67
N SER A 135 6.13 -11.21 -1.51
CA SER A 135 6.31 -11.38 -2.95
C SER A 135 7.68 -11.99 -3.24
N GLU A 136 7.82 -12.60 -4.41
CA GLU A 136 9.08 -13.23 -4.84
C GLU A 136 10.26 -12.25 -4.84
N VAL A 137 10.03 -10.98 -5.19
CA VAL A 137 11.06 -9.93 -5.17
C VAL A 137 11.48 -9.62 -3.72
N GLU A 138 10.53 -9.50 -2.80
CA GLU A 138 10.83 -9.26 -1.39
C GLU A 138 11.59 -10.43 -0.76
N VAL A 139 11.27 -11.67 -1.14
CA VAL A 139 12.02 -12.86 -0.69
C VAL A 139 13.48 -12.81 -1.14
N VAL A 140 13.74 -12.43 -2.39
CA VAL A 140 15.11 -12.29 -2.92
C VAL A 140 15.87 -11.18 -2.22
N ASP A 141 15.23 -10.03 -2.01
CA ASP A 141 15.84 -8.89 -1.32
C ASP A 141 16.21 -9.29 0.13
N LEU A 142 15.29 -9.94 0.85
CA LEU A 142 15.56 -10.42 2.22
C LEU A 142 16.65 -11.48 2.27
N ALA A 143 16.71 -12.37 1.29
CA ALA A 143 17.75 -13.40 1.21
C ALA A 143 19.15 -12.81 1.03
N SER A 144 19.26 -11.67 0.33
CA SER A 144 20.51 -10.95 0.15
C SER A 144 21.03 -10.25 1.41
N GLU A 145 20.14 -9.99 2.38
CA GLU A 145 20.46 -9.36 3.66
C GLU A 145 20.95 -10.37 4.70
N ILE A 146 20.60 -11.65 4.52
CA ILE A 146 20.99 -12.75 5.42
C ILE A 146 22.40 -13.25 5.08
N LYS A 147 23.26 -13.37 6.09
CA LYS A 147 24.64 -13.91 5.97
C LYS A 147 24.65 -15.31 5.39
N ASP A 148 25.78 -15.76 4.83
CA ASP A 148 25.91 -17.10 4.23
C ASP A 148 26.41 -18.16 5.23
N ASP A 149 27.11 -17.72 6.28
CA ASP A 149 27.83 -18.59 7.20
C ASP A 149 27.20 -18.55 8.61
N PHE A 150 26.85 -19.73 9.12
CA PHE A 150 26.28 -19.88 10.46
C PHE A 150 26.94 -21.03 11.22
N LEU A 151 27.06 -20.86 12.53
CA LEU A 151 27.63 -21.86 13.43
C LEU A 151 26.62 -22.97 13.77
N ASP A 152 25.34 -22.64 13.71
CA ASP A 152 24.22 -23.50 14.10
C ASP A 152 22.93 -23.10 13.38
N TYR A 153 22.04 -24.08 13.19
CA TYR A 153 20.76 -23.88 12.50
C TYR A 153 19.80 -22.99 13.29
N GLU A 154 19.92 -22.93 14.62
CA GLU A 154 19.05 -22.11 15.47
C GLU A 154 19.35 -20.63 15.22
N SER A 155 20.62 -20.21 15.30
CA SER A 155 21.04 -18.85 14.93
C SER A 155 20.65 -18.45 13.50
N PHE A 156 20.69 -19.40 12.55
CA PHE A 156 20.27 -19.13 11.17
C PHE A 156 18.77 -18.84 11.05
N ILE A 157 17.93 -19.63 11.72
CA ILE A 157 16.48 -19.41 11.73
C ILE A 157 16.13 -18.12 12.48
N GLU A 158 16.79 -17.85 13.61
CA GLU A 158 16.59 -16.60 14.37
C GLU A 158 16.93 -15.38 13.51
N GLU A 159 18.02 -15.42 12.73
CA GLU A 159 18.37 -14.33 11.81
C GLU A 159 17.30 -14.15 10.72
N ILE A 160 16.85 -15.25 10.09
CA ILE A 160 15.78 -15.20 9.07
C ILE A 160 14.51 -14.59 9.65
N VAL A 161 14.07 -15.07 10.81
CA VAL A 161 12.86 -14.57 11.48
C VAL A 161 13.04 -13.10 11.85
N GLY A 162 14.20 -12.71 12.38
CA GLY A 162 14.53 -11.33 12.72
C GLY A 162 14.46 -10.40 11.52
N VAL A 163 15.01 -10.81 10.37
CA VAL A 163 14.98 -10.05 9.11
C VAL A 163 13.55 -9.91 8.59
N ILE A 164 12.76 -11.00 8.58
CA ILE A 164 11.35 -10.97 8.15
C ILE A 164 10.50 -10.04 9.04
N VAL A 165 10.65 -10.15 10.37
CA VAL A 165 9.90 -9.32 11.32
C VAL A 165 10.28 -7.85 11.16
N THR A 166 11.58 -7.55 11.09
CA THR A 166 12.08 -6.18 10.92
C THR A 166 11.56 -5.56 9.62
N TYR A 167 11.57 -6.33 8.53
CA TYR A 167 11.02 -5.90 7.25
C TYR A 167 9.52 -5.57 7.35
N ASN A 168 8.75 -6.46 7.96
CA ASN A 168 7.30 -6.26 8.11
C ASN A 168 6.97 -5.07 9.03
N ASP A 169 7.73 -4.88 10.10
CA ASP A 169 7.59 -3.73 11.01
C ASP A 169 7.90 -2.41 10.29
N ASN A 170 8.95 -2.38 9.47
CA ASN A 170 9.29 -1.22 8.64
C ASN A 170 8.20 -0.92 7.61
N ARG A 171 7.68 -1.96 6.94
CA ARG A 171 6.57 -1.83 5.97
C ARG A 171 5.31 -1.31 6.65
N THR A 172 4.96 -1.84 7.82
CA THR A 172 3.79 -1.40 8.60
C THR A 172 3.94 0.03 9.07
N SER A 173 5.10 0.39 9.64
CA SER A 173 5.42 1.76 10.07
C SER A 173 5.32 2.76 8.91
N GLY A 174 5.82 2.37 7.72
CA GLY A 174 5.71 3.19 6.51
C GLY A 174 4.27 3.40 6.05
N LEU A 175 3.41 2.38 6.17
CA LEU A 175 1.97 2.52 5.88
C LEU A 175 1.27 3.42 6.89
N GLU A 176 1.56 3.27 8.18
CA GLU A 176 1.00 4.12 9.23
C GLU A 176 1.36 5.60 9.02
N GLN A 177 2.60 5.88 8.63
CA GLN A 177 3.02 7.25 8.32
C GLN A 177 2.28 7.80 7.10
N LYS A 178 2.13 7.03 6.02
CA LYS A 178 1.34 7.44 4.84
C LYS A 178 -0.13 7.72 5.20
N ILE A 179 -0.72 6.90 6.07
CA ILE A 179 -2.09 7.10 6.56
C ILE A 179 -2.17 8.40 7.36
N LYS A 180 -1.18 8.68 8.21
CA LYS A 180 -1.11 9.92 8.99
C LYS A 180 -1.01 11.14 8.08
N ASP A 181 -0.13 11.11 7.09
CA ASP A 181 0.05 12.21 6.13
C ASP A 181 -1.23 12.45 5.31
N ALA A 182 -1.91 11.37 4.89
CA ALA A 182 -3.18 11.47 4.19
C ALA A 182 -4.28 12.12 5.06
N ARG A 183 -4.35 11.75 6.35
CA ARG A 183 -5.29 12.37 7.29
C ARG A 183 -5.02 13.86 7.48
N GLU A 184 -3.76 14.25 7.64
CA GLU A 184 -3.38 15.65 7.77
C GLU A 184 -3.72 16.45 6.51
N HIS A 185 -3.45 15.90 5.33
CA HIS A 185 -3.79 16.53 4.06
C HIS A 185 -5.30 16.72 3.90
N ILE A 186 -6.11 15.71 4.24
CA ILE A 186 -7.58 15.80 4.23
C ILE A 186 -8.05 16.91 5.19
N GLU A 187 -7.50 16.97 6.40
CA GLU A 187 -7.89 17.97 7.38
C GLU A 187 -7.51 19.40 6.94
N SER A 188 -6.32 19.55 6.36
CA SER A 188 -5.88 20.83 5.78
C SER A 188 -6.81 21.30 4.67
N ARG A 189 -7.17 20.40 3.73
CA ARG A 189 -8.11 20.72 2.64
C ARG A 189 -9.50 21.05 3.17
N ARG A 190 -9.99 20.33 4.19
CA ARG A 190 -11.26 20.65 4.87
C ARG A 190 -11.23 22.05 5.47
N LYS A 191 -10.15 22.42 6.16
CA LYS A 191 -9.98 23.76 6.75
C LYS A 191 -9.95 24.84 5.66
N GLN A 192 -9.25 24.61 4.56
CA GLN A 192 -9.19 25.53 3.43
C GLN A 192 -10.57 25.72 2.78
N LEU A 193 -11.29 24.63 2.49
CA LEU A 193 -12.63 24.68 1.93
C LEU A 193 -13.61 25.41 2.84
N ASN A 194 -13.58 25.14 4.15
CA ASN A 194 -14.40 25.87 5.11
C ASN A 194 -14.09 27.36 5.12
N LYS A 195 -12.81 27.74 5.02
CA LYS A 195 -12.39 29.15 4.94
C LYS A 195 -12.90 29.81 3.65
N THR A 196 -12.76 29.14 2.51
CA THR A 196 -13.25 29.63 1.22
C THR A 196 -14.76 29.80 1.25
N LEU A 197 -15.49 28.78 1.73
CA LEU A 197 -16.95 28.81 1.82
C LEU A 197 -17.43 29.95 2.72
N VAL A 198 -16.84 30.11 3.91
CA VAL A 198 -17.16 31.25 4.80
C VAL A 198 -16.85 32.60 4.14
N GLY A 199 -15.74 32.70 3.40
CA GLY A 199 -15.37 33.89 2.62
C GLY A 199 -16.40 34.22 1.54
N GLU A 200 -16.76 33.25 0.71
CA GLU A 200 -17.76 33.40 -0.35
C GLU A 200 -19.14 33.76 0.23
N PHE A 201 -19.55 33.16 1.34
CA PHE A 201 -20.78 33.54 2.03
C PHE A 201 -20.74 34.99 2.55
N ALA A 202 -19.59 35.45 3.06
CA ALA A 202 -19.43 36.83 3.50
C ALA A 202 -19.50 37.82 2.33
N GLU A 203 -18.87 37.51 1.20
CA GLU A 203 -18.93 38.30 -0.03
C GLU A 203 -20.35 38.36 -0.60
N MET A 204 -21.02 37.22 -0.66
CA MET A 204 -22.41 37.12 -1.13
C MET A 204 -23.35 37.95 -0.26
N ASN A 205 -23.19 37.87 1.07
CA ASN A 205 -23.96 38.67 2.01
C ASN A 205 -23.70 40.17 1.82
N ASN A 206 -22.44 40.58 1.61
CA ASN A 206 -22.11 41.97 1.30
C ASN A 206 -22.75 42.44 -0.01
N PHE A 207 -22.76 41.59 -1.05
CA PHE A 207 -23.43 41.89 -2.32
C PHE A 207 -24.94 42.10 -2.13
N PHE A 208 -25.62 41.23 -1.36
CA PHE A 208 -27.04 41.38 -1.07
C PHE A 208 -27.34 42.67 -0.31
N ARG A 209 -26.54 43.03 0.68
CA ARG A 209 -26.70 44.29 1.45
C ARG A 209 -26.51 45.52 0.58
N GLN A 210 -25.52 45.51 -0.32
CA GLN A 210 -25.32 46.59 -1.30
C GLN A 210 -26.50 46.70 -2.27
N GLY A 211 -27.02 45.57 -2.76
CA GLY A 211 -28.19 45.53 -3.62
C GLY A 211 -29.44 46.08 -2.94
N GLU A 212 -29.66 45.76 -1.67
CA GLU A 212 -30.76 46.31 -0.87
C GLU A 212 -30.64 47.84 -0.69
N ALA A 213 -29.43 48.33 -0.38
CA ALA A 213 -29.17 49.76 -0.26
C ALA A 213 -29.48 50.52 -1.56
N LYS A 214 -29.00 50.01 -2.70
CA LYS A 214 -29.29 50.60 -4.02
C LYS A 214 -30.78 50.59 -4.36
N ARG A 215 -31.51 49.50 -4.05
CA ARG A 215 -32.96 49.44 -4.25
C ARG A 215 -33.70 50.47 -3.39
N LYS A 216 -33.29 50.66 -2.13
CA LYS A 216 -33.86 51.70 -1.25
C LYS A 216 -33.60 53.10 -1.78
N GLU A 217 -32.41 53.35 -2.32
CA GLU A 217 -32.06 54.64 -2.91
C GLU A 217 -32.88 54.93 -4.18
N LEU A 218 -32.97 53.97 -5.11
CA LEU A 218 -33.82 54.08 -6.30
C LEU A 218 -35.29 54.29 -5.93
N SER A 219 -35.80 53.56 -4.95
CA SER A 219 -37.18 53.72 -4.47
C SER A 219 -37.44 55.13 -3.93
N LYS A 220 -36.49 55.74 -3.21
CA LYS A 220 -36.59 57.14 -2.77
C LYS A 220 -36.60 58.13 -3.94
N VAL A 221 -35.74 57.92 -4.95
CA VAL A 221 -35.68 58.79 -6.15
C VAL A 221 -36.99 58.72 -6.92
N ILE A 222 -37.53 57.52 -7.14
CA ILE A 222 -38.82 57.31 -7.82
C ILE A 222 -39.94 57.97 -7.02
N ALA A 223 -40.00 57.76 -5.69
CA ALA A 223 -41.01 58.38 -4.84
C ALA A 223 -40.93 59.92 -4.84
N ALA A 224 -39.74 60.50 -5.00
CA ALA A 224 -39.58 61.94 -5.14
C ALA A 224 -40.07 62.45 -6.51
N ALA A 225 -39.81 61.71 -7.59
CA ALA A 225 -40.26 62.06 -8.94
C ALA A 225 -41.78 62.05 -9.12
N PHE A 226 -42.52 61.27 -8.33
CA PHE A 226 -44.00 61.24 -8.35
C PHE A 226 -44.67 62.25 -7.40
N LYS A 227 -43.91 63.04 -6.64
CA LYS A 227 -44.44 64.09 -5.75
C LYS A 227 -44.46 65.49 -6.37
N THR A 228 -43.88 65.65 -7.55
CA THR A 228 -43.95 66.84 -8.41
C THR A 228 -45.06 66.67 -9.44
#